data_AF-A0A7R6X6L7-F1
#
_entry.id   AF-A0A7R6X6L7-F1
#
_cell.length_a   1.000
_cell.length_b   1.000
_cell.length_c   1.000
_cell.angle_alpha   90.00
_cell.angle_beta   90.00
_cell.angle_gamma   90.00
#
_symmetry.space_group_name_H-M   'P 1'
#
loop_
_entity.id
_entity.type
_entity.pdbx_description
1 polymer ?
#
loop_
_entity_poly.entity_id
_entity_poly.type
_entity_poly.pdbx_seq_one_letter_code
_entity_poly.pdbx_strand_id
1 'polypeptide(L)'
;MTQMEIQSPTRNMRAGYKVDVSRGQRIGRVSSEWFNRPADERYLSLSDLWNSVKARSQRSRTRIVESERIRVEASRNDAERLTLMLPDAEAPVAPTHWSFGQLASLVGAPATYLRQLPAPLAAINLQYGLTSQRAEQVKTLEIENGRLELRAVTGPDYGRYLNSQAVSPAFH
;
A
#
# COMPACT_ATOMS: atom_id res chain seq x y z
N MET A 1 27.67 57.16 -32.37
CA MET A 1 27.03 55.83 -32.22
C MET A 1 25.85 56.02 -31.30
N THR A 2 24.65 55.75 -31.80
CA THR A 2 23.37 56.09 -31.16
C THR A 2 23.08 55.15 -29.99
N GLN A 3 22.87 55.71 -28.81
CA GLN A 3 22.52 54.99 -27.59
C GLN A 3 21.02 54.66 -27.62
N MET A 4 20.67 53.38 -27.81
CA MET A 4 19.30 52.90 -27.63
C MET A 4 19.03 52.71 -26.14
N GLU A 5 18.21 53.58 -25.56
CA GLU A 5 17.62 53.32 -24.24
C GLU A 5 16.51 52.27 -24.37
N ILE A 6 16.70 51.13 -23.71
CA ILE A 6 15.66 50.12 -23.54
C ILE A 6 14.79 50.60 -22.37
N GLN A 7 13.62 51.16 -22.67
CA GLN A 7 12.63 51.46 -21.64
C GLN A 7 12.11 50.14 -21.04
N SER A 8 12.57 49.84 -19.82
CA SER A 8 12.00 48.76 -19.02
C SER A 8 10.60 49.18 -18.55
N PRO A 9 9.56 48.33 -18.67
CA PRO A 9 8.24 48.68 -18.19
C PRO A 9 8.29 48.88 -16.68
N THR A 10 7.74 49.99 -16.21
CA THR A 10 7.58 50.28 -14.78
C THR A 10 6.72 49.19 -14.14
N ARG A 11 7.37 48.30 -13.40
CA ARG A 11 6.67 47.28 -12.59
C ARG A 11 5.94 48.01 -11.47
N ASN A 12 4.64 48.20 -11.62
CA ASN A 12 3.77 48.78 -10.61
C ASN A 12 3.81 47.89 -9.35
N MET A 13 4.64 48.25 -8.37
CA MET A 13 4.98 47.44 -7.20
C MET A 13 3.94 47.43 -6.07
N ARG A 14 2.64 47.73 -6.33
CA ARG A 14 1.63 47.82 -5.25
C ARG A 14 0.19 47.42 -5.63
N ALA A 15 0.01 46.35 -6.38
CA ALA A 15 -1.30 45.69 -6.43
C ALA A 15 -1.11 44.20 -6.10
N GLY A 16 -1.65 43.76 -4.96
CA GLY A 16 -1.80 42.35 -4.68
C GLY A 16 -2.59 41.67 -5.80
N TYR A 17 -2.33 40.39 -6.04
CA TYR A 17 -3.07 39.62 -7.05
C TYR A 17 -4.56 39.61 -6.71
N LYS A 18 -5.37 40.37 -7.46
CA LYS A 18 -6.82 40.41 -7.29
C LYS A 18 -7.43 39.23 -8.03
N VAL A 19 -7.89 38.23 -7.28
CA VAL A 19 -8.63 37.09 -7.84
C VAL A 19 -9.98 37.58 -8.36
N ASP A 20 -10.21 37.44 -9.66
CA ASP A 20 -11.51 37.64 -10.28
C ASP A 20 -12.35 36.37 -10.16
N VAL A 21 -13.25 36.33 -9.19
CA VAL A 21 -14.10 35.18 -8.87
C VAL A 21 -15.08 34.84 -10.00
N SER A 22 -15.35 35.77 -10.92
CA SER A 22 -16.25 35.57 -12.07
C SER A 22 -15.64 34.74 -13.19
N ARG A 23 -14.30 34.61 -13.21
CA ARG A 23 -13.56 33.85 -14.23
C ARG A 23 -13.27 32.40 -13.83
N GLY A 24 -13.62 32.03 -12.59
CA GLY A 24 -13.41 30.68 -12.06
C GLY A 24 -14.64 29.78 -12.20
N GLN A 25 -14.42 28.46 -12.17
CA GLN A 25 -15.49 27.46 -12.07
C GLN A 25 -15.46 26.82 -10.68
N ARG A 26 -16.63 26.49 -10.13
CA ARG A 26 -16.74 25.67 -8.91
C ARG A 26 -16.37 24.21 -9.23
N ILE A 27 -15.20 23.76 -8.79
CA ILE A 27 -14.77 22.37 -8.87
C ILE A 27 -15.16 21.64 -7.57
N GLY A 28 -16.36 21.08 -7.52
CA GLY A 28 -16.87 20.35 -6.34
C GLY A 28 -16.36 18.90 -6.22
N ARG A 29 -15.60 18.42 -7.19
CA ARG A 29 -15.18 17.02 -7.31
C ARG A 29 -14.47 16.49 -6.06
N VAL A 30 -13.52 17.26 -5.51
CA VAL A 30 -12.76 16.88 -4.30
C VAL A 30 -13.69 16.68 -3.10
N SER A 31 -14.68 17.56 -2.93
CA SER A 31 -15.67 17.45 -1.86
C SER A 31 -16.57 16.22 -2.05
N SER A 32 -17.00 15.94 -3.29
CA SER A 32 -17.80 14.75 -3.61
C SER A 32 -17.01 13.45 -3.41
N GLU A 33 -15.75 13.41 -3.83
CA GLU A 33 -14.85 12.27 -3.63
C GLU A 33 -14.62 12.01 -2.14
N TRP A 34 -14.37 13.05 -1.34
CA TRP A 34 -14.27 12.91 0.12
C TRP A 34 -15.57 12.44 0.76
N PHE A 35 -16.72 13.00 0.35
CA PHE A 35 -18.02 12.65 0.91
C PHE A 35 -18.40 11.18 0.65
N ASN A 36 -18.04 10.67 -0.53
CA ASN A 36 -18.30 9.29 -0.93
C ASN A 36 -17.34 8.25 -0.32
N ARG A 37 -16.32 8.68 0.43
CA ARG A 37 -15.46 7.73 1.15
C ARG A 37 -16.24 7.04 2.27
N PRO A 38 -15.90 5.77 2.56
CA PRO A 38 -16.33 5.10 3.78
C PRO A 38 -16.03 5.93 5.04
N ALA A 39 -16.84 5.76 6.09
CA ALA A 39 -16.71 6.57 7.30
C ALA A 39 -15.33 6.47 7.96
N ASP A 40 -14.69 5.29 7.89
CA ASP A 40 -13.35 4.99 8.39
C ASP A 40 -12.20 5.59 7.56
N GLU A 41 -12.51 6.13 6.39
CA GLU A 41 -11.58 6.86 5.52
C GLU A 41 -11.83 8.38 5.45
N ARG A 42 -12.82 8.88 6.21
CA ARG A 42 -13.14 10.31 6.31
C ARG A 42 -12.64 10.87 7.63
N TYR A 43 -11.59 11.69 7.57
CA TYR A 43 -11.03 12.35 8.74
C TYR A 43 -11.44 13.82 8.77
N LEU A 44 -11.92 14.29 9.92
CA LEU A 44 -12.36 15.68 10.12
C LEU A 44 -11.23 16.60 10.58
N SER A 45 -10.11 16.03 11.05
CA SER A 45 -8.91 16.77 11.44
C SER A 45 -7.62 16.01 11.10
N LEU A 46 -6.50 16.73 11.06
CA LEU A 46 -5.17 16.11 10.92
C LEU A 46 -4.83 15.21 12.10
N SER A 47 -5.32 15.53 13.30
CA SER A 47 -5.15 14.69 14.49
C SER A 47 -5.89 13.36 14.34
N ASP A 48 -7.11 13.36 13.80
CA ASP A 48 -7.87 12.13 13.54
C ASP A 48 -7.20 11.26 12.49
N LEU A 49 -6.71 11.89 11.40
CA LEU A 49 -5.92 11.20 10.38
C LEU A 49 -4.65 10.59 11.00
N TRP A 50 -3.91 11.36 11.80
CA TRP A 50 -2.68 10.90 12.43
C TRP A 50 -2.92 9.74 13.40
N ASN A 51 -3.95 9.84 14.25
CA ASN A 51 -4.36 8.78 15.17
C ASN A 51 -4.72 7.49 14.40
N SER A 52 -5.48 7.60 13.31
CA SER A 52 -5.83 6.46 12.46
C SER A 52 -4.59 5.78 11.85
N VAL A 53 -3.70 6.54 11.21
CA VAL A 53 -2.50 5.96 10.58
C VAL A 53 -1.52 5.42 11.61
N LYS A 54 -1.41 6.04 12.78
CA LYS A 54 -0.57 5.57 13.89
C LYS A 54 -1.11 4.28 14.49
N ALA A 55 -2.41 4.19 14.76
CA ALA A 55 -3.03 2.96 15.27
C ALA A 55 -2.90 1.79 14.28
N ARG A 56 -2.99 2.06 12.98
CA ARG A 56 -2.73 1.04 11.93
C ARG A 56 -1.26 0.62 11.90
N SER A 57 -0.34 1.58 12.04
CA SER A 57 1.10 1.34 12.09
C SER A 57 1.50 0.47 13.29
N GLN A 58 0.95 0.75 14.48
CA GLN A 58 1.18 -0.02 15.71
C GLN A 58 0.70 -1.47 15.63
N ARG A 59 -0.34 -1.75 14.85
CA ARG A 59 -0.86 -3.10 14.59
C ARG A 59 -0.18 -3.80 13.41
N SER A 60 0.77 -3.13 12.76
CA SER A 60 1.50 -3.70 11.63
C SER A 60 2.77 -4.40 12.09
N ARG A 61 3.04 -5.58 11.53
CA ARG A 61 4.27 -6.33 11.78
C ARG A 61 4.94 -6.63 10.44
N THR A 62 6.25 -6.48 10.40
CA THR A 62 7.07 -6.87 9.25
C THR A 62 7.96 -8.03 9.66
N ARG A 63 8.15 -9.00 8.77
CA ARG A 63 9.10 -10.10 8.98
C ARG A 63 9.92 -10.31 7.71
N ILE A 64 11.16 -10.76 7.88
CA ILE A 64 11.93 -11.35 6.79
C ILE A 64 11.95 -12.84 7.08
N VAL A 65 11.43 -13.62 6.14
CA VAL A 65 11.28 -15.08 6.29
C VAL A 65 11.83 -15.77 5.06
N GLU A 66 12.36 -16.96 5.25
CA GLU A 66 12.75 -17.81 4.14
C GLU A 66 11.49 -18.30 3.40
N SER A 67 11.48 -18.19 2.07
CA SER A 67 10.28 -18.49 1.28
C SER A 67 9.84 -19.95 1.45
N GLU A 68 10.79 -20.89 1.49
CA GLU A 68 10.53 -22.32 1.68
C GLU A 68 9.91 -22.66 3.04
N ARG A 69 10.11 -21.81 4.06
CA ARG A 69 9.56 -21.99 5.40
C ARG A 69 8.13 -21.47 5.54
N ILE A 70 7.64 -20.76 4.52
CA ILE A 70 6.23 -20.35 4.45
C ILE A 70 5.40 -21.58 4.08
N ARG A 71 4.44 -21.95 4.93
CA ARG A 71 3.46 -22.98 4.60
C ARG A 71 2.16 -22.38 4.15
N VAL A 72 1.55 -22.95 3.12
CA VAL A 72 0.27 -22.53 2.57
C VAL A 72 -0.76 -23.60 2.88
N GLU A 73 -1.81 -23.22 3.61
CA GLU A 73 -2.88 -24.12 4.02
C GLU A 73 -4.22 -23.65 3.47
N ALA A 74 -4.96 -24.56 2.86
CA ALA A 74 -6.35 -24.33 2.48
C ALA A 74 -7.29 -24.79 3.60
N SER A 75 -8.37 -24.05 3.82
CA SER A 75 -9.40 -24.43 4.78
C SER A 75 -10.09 -25.73 4.34
N ARG A 76 -10.27 -26.65 5.29
CA ARG A 76 -11.03 -27.90 5.06
C ARG A 76 -12.54 -27.66 4.92
N ASN A 77 -13.02 -26.56 5.49
CA ASN A 77 -14.44 -26.25 5.61
C ASN A 77 -14.89 -25.13 4.65
N ASP A 78 -13.97 -24.55 3.90
CA ASP A 78 -14.25 -23.44 2.98
C ASP A 78 -13.28 -23.50 1.80
N ALA A 79 -13.80 -23.88 0.63
CA ALA A 79 -13.01 -24.07 -0.59
C ALA A 79 -12.41 -22.77 -1.16
N GLU A 80 -12.81 -21.60 -0.65
CA GLU A 80 -12.31 -20.29 -1.11
C GLU A 80 -11.27 -19.70 -0.15
N ARG A 81 -11.05 -20.32 1.02
CA ARG A 81 -10.11 -19.79 2.02
C ARG A 81 -8.78 -20.51 2.00
N LEU A 82 -7.72 -19.71 1.86
CA LEU A 82 -6.36 -20.12 2.21
C LEU A 82 -5.73 -19.17 3.25
N THR A 83 -4.75 -19.68 3.98
CA THR A 83 -3.92 -18.95 4.93
C THR A 83 -2.46 -19.34 4.80
N LEU A 84 -1.57 -18.46 5.24
CA LEU A 84 -0.14 -18.71 5.31
C LEU A 84 0.28 -18.88 6.78
N MET A 85 1.04 -19.94 7.04
CA MET A 85 1.75 -20.12 8.30
C MET A 85 3.16 -19.58 8.10
N LEU A 86 3.43 -18.43 8.69
CA LEU A 86 4.75 -17.81 8.67
C LEU A 86 5.56 -18.27 9.88
N PRO A 87 6.89 -18.42 9.74
CA PRO A 87 7.77 -18.62 10.89
C PRO A 87 7.52 -17.55 11.97
N ASP A 88 7.44 -17.97 13.23
CA ASP A 88 7.28 -17.10 14.41
C ASP A 88 6.03 -16.18 14.36
N ALA A 89 5.01 -16.57 13.60
CA ALA A 89 3.68 -15.97 13.65
C ALA A 89 2.77 -16.75 14.61
N GLU A 90 2.15 -16.02 15.52
CA GLU A 90 1.21 -16.56 16.53
C GLU A 90 -0.10 -17.07 15.92
N ALA A 91 -0.42 -16.66 14.69
CA ALA A 91 -1.67 -16.99 14.02
C ALA A 91 -1.48 -17.15 12.50
N PRO A 92 -2.33 -17.93 11.84
CA PRO A 92 -2.38 -18.01 10.38
C PRO A 92 -2.69 -16.63 9.77
N VAL A 93 -2.02 -16.30 8.68
CA VAL A 93 -2.15 -15.01 7.99
C VAL A 93 -2.98 -15.17 6.72
N ALA A 94 -4.07 -14.42 6.59
CA ALA A 94 -4.90 -14.44 5.39
C ALA A 94 -4.35 -13.47 4.33
N PRO A 95 -4.09 -13.91 3.08
CA PRO A 95 -3.65 -13.00 2.04
C PRO A 95 -4.80 -12.11 1.57
N THR A 96 -4.54 -10.80 1.46
CA THR A 96 -5.39 -9.89 0.68
C THR A 96 -5.27 -10.20 -0.82
N HIS A 97 -6.23 -9.74 -1.62
CA HIS A 97 -6.20 -9.87 -3.08
C HIS A 97 -4.88 -9.37 -3.70
N TRP A 98 -4.35 -8.26 -3.17
CA TRP A 98 -3.07 -7.69 -3.57
C TRP A 98 -1.90 -8.60 -3.19
N SER A 99 -1.77 -8.96 -1.91
CA SER A 99 -0.67 -9.81 -1.43
C SER A 99 -0.67 -11.21 -2.06
N PHE A 100 -1.84 -11.76 -2.39
CA PHE A 100 -1.97 -13.01 -3.15
C PHE A 100 -1.35 -12.86 -4.54
N GLY A 101 -1.60 -11.73 -5.21
CA GLY A 101 -0.96 -11.42 -6.49
C GLY A 101 0.56 -11.35 -6.36
N GLN A 102 1.06 -10.74 -5.29
CA GLN A 102 2.50 -10.68 -5.01
C GLN A 102 3.11 -12.06 -4.73
N LEU A 103 2.42 -12.92 -3.99
CA LEU A 103 2.84 -14.31 -3.75
C LEU A 103 2.88 -15.11 -5.06
N ALA A 104 1.85 -14.98 -5.89
CA ALA A 104 1.82 -15.64 -7.20
C ALA A 104 2.97 -15.17 -8.10
N SER A 105 3.21 -13.85 -8.15
CA SER A 105 4.33 -13.27 -8.90
C SER A 105 5.69 -13.71 -8.36
N LEU A 106 5.84 -13.82 -7.04
CA LEU A 106 7.03 -14.37 -6.41
C LEU A 106 7.30 -15.74 -7.01
N VAL A 107 6.33 -16.66 -6.92
CA VAL A 107 6.43 -18.03 -7.43
C VAL A 107 6.38 -18.20 -8.96
N GLY A 108 6.38 -17.11 -9.73
CA GLY A 108 6.33 -17.15 -11.18
C GLY A 108 5.01 -17.68 -11.75
N ALA A 109 3.93 -17.67 -10.95
CA ALA A 109 2.62 -18.17 -11.35
C ALA A 109 1.66 -17.04 -11.75
N PRO A 110 0.75 -17.25 -12.72
CA PRO A 110 -0.27 -16.27 -13.07
C PRO A 110 -1.33 -16.13 -11.96
N ALA A 111 -1.37 -14.97 -11.28
CA ALA A 111 -2.29 -14.73 -10.17
C ALA A 111 -3.77 -14.91 -10.56
N THR A 112 -4.15 -14.47 -11.76
CA THR A 112 -5.53 -14.60 -12.26
C THR A 112 -5.95 -16.06 -12.38
N TYR A 113 -5.06 -16.93 -12.87
CA TYR A 113 -5.31 -18.35 -12.97
C TYR A 113 -5.45 -18.99 -11.58
N LEU A 114 -4.51 -18.72 -10.67
CA LEU A 114 -4.57 -19.28 -9.31
C LEU A 114 -5.82 -18.87 -8.53
N ARG A 115 -6.38 -17.67 -8.79
CA ARG A 115 -7.64 -17.21 -8.16
C ARG A 115 -8.89 -17.92 -8.68
N GLN A 116 -8.83 -18.53 -9.85
CA GLN A 116 -9.94 -19.31 -10.41
C GLN A 116 -9.94 -20.76 -9.89
N LEU A 117 -8.86 -21.18 -9.24
CA LEU A 117 -8.75 -22.50 -8.64
C LEU A 117 -9.37 -22.51 -7.24
N PRO A 118 -9.99 -23.63 -6.82
CA PRO A 118 -10.27 -23.87 -5.42
C PRO A 118 -9.02 -23.71 -4.56
N ALA A 119 -9.19 -23.18 -3.35
CA ALA A 119 -8.11 -22.90 -2.41
C ALA A 119 -7.13 -24.06 -2.21
N PRO A 120 -7.54 -25.36 -2.15
CA PRO A 120 -6.59 -26.47 -2.07
C PRO A 120 -5.62 -26.54 -3.25
N LEU A 121 -6.11 -26.34 -4.48
CA LEU A 121 -5.26 -26.36 -5.67
C LEU A 121 -4.37 -25.13 -5.74
N ALA A 122 -4.90 -23.95 -5.41
CA ALA A 122 -4.10 -22.73 -5.32
C ALA A 122 -2.99 -22.89 -4.27
N ALA A 123 -3.30 -23.45 -3.10
CA ALA A 123 -2.35 -23.68 -2.01
C ALA A 123 -1.22 -24.63 -2.42
N ILE A 124 -1.53 -25.75 -3.08
CA ILE A 124 -0.51 -26.70 -3.55
C ILE A 124 0.43 -26.03 -4.57
N ASN A 125 -0.11 -25.29 -5.53
CA ASN A 125 0.70 -24.60 -6.53
C ASN A 125 1.60 -23.53 -5.91
N LEU A 126 1.06 -22.74 -4.97
CA LEU A 126 1.84 -21.74 -4.23
C LEU A 126 2.91 -22.41 -3.36
N GLN A 127 2.58 -23.48 -2.65
CA GLN A 127 3.51 -24.22 -1.79
C GLN A 127 4.67 -24.78 -2.61
N TYR A 128 4.38 -25.43 -3.74
CA TYR A 128 5.40 -25.96 -4.65
C TYR A 128 6.33 -24.83 -5.10
N GLY A 129 5.77 -23.72 -5.57
CA GLY A 129 6.51 -22.55 -5.99
C GLY A 129 7.41 -21.95 -4.91
N LEU A 130 6.92 -21.82 -3.68
CA LEU A 130 7.68 -21.32 -2.54
C LEU A 130 8.86 -22.24 -2.16
N THR A 131 8.71 -23.55 -2.33
CA THR A 131 9.79 -24.52 -2.06
C THR A 131 10.79 -24.69 -3.20
N SER A 132 10.38 -24.40 -4.44
CA SER A 132 11.18 -24.71 -5.64
C SER A 132 11.92 -23.51 -6.22
N GLN A 133 11.63 -22.28 -5.76
CA GLN A 133 12.25 -21.08 -6.29
C GLN A 133 13.42 -20.55 -5.46
N ARG A 134 14.28 -19.79 -6.15
CA ARG A 134 15.53 -19.22 -5.64
C ARG A 134 15.37 -17.94 -4.80
N ALA A 135 14.15 -17.48 -4.54
CA ALA A 135 13.93 -16.32 -3.67
C ALA A 135 14.14 -16.76 -2.22
N GLU A 136 15.39 -16.77 -1.76
CA GLU A 136 15.75 -17.31 -0.45
C GLU A 136 15.00 -16.64 0.70
N GLN A 137 14.78 -15.32 0.62
CA GLN A 137 14.07 -14.56 1.66
C GLN A 137 13.05 -13.60 1.07
N VAL A 138 11.95 -13.38 1.80
CA VAL A 138 10.92 -12.40 1.47
C VAL A 138 10.55 -11.57 2.70
N LYS A 139 10.18 -10.31 2.46
CA LYS A 139 9.63 -9.42 3.49
C LYS A 139 8.11 -9.44 3.44
N THR A 140 7.48 -9.81 4.55
CA THR A 140 6.02 -9.76 4.74
C THR A 140 5.61 -8.48 5.46
N LEU A 141 4.45 -7.94 5.14
CA LEU A 141 3.77 -6.92 5.93
C LEU A 141 2.41 -7.45 6.35
N GLU A 142 2.20 -7.55 7.66
CA GLU A 142 0.99 -8.07 8.27
C GLU A 142 0.29 -6.97 9.07
N ILE A 143 -1.04 -6.96 9.07
CA ILE A 143 -1.84 -6.04 9.88
C ILE A 143 -3.00 -6.80 10.50
N GLU A 144 -3.22 -6.57 11.79
CA GLU A 144 -4.39 -7.09 12.49
C GLU A 144 -5.63 -6.22 12.24
N ASN A 145 -6.63 -6.80 11.57
CA ASN A 145 -7.91 -6.16 11.25
C ASN A 145 -9.07 -7.15 11.32
N GLY A 146 -9.45 -7.56 12.54
CA GLY A 146 -10.44 -8.63 12.79
C GLY A 146 -9.89 -10.04 12.54
N ARG A 147 -8.96 -10.17 11.60
CA ARG A 147 -8.03 -11.29 11.43
C ARG A 147 -6.65 -10.76 11.06
N LEU A 148 -5.63 -11.60 11.19
CA LEU A 148 -4.28 -11.26 10.73
C LEU A 148 -4.23 -11.32 9.20
N GLU A 149 -4.01 -10.16 8.55
CA GLU A 149 -3.98 -10.05 7.09
C GLU A 149 -2.56 -9.83 6.58
N LEU A 150 -2.19 -10.54 5.51
CA LEU A 150 -1.00 -10.24 4.73
C LEU A 150 -1.35 -9.09 3.78
N ARG A 151 -0.75 -7.94 4.02
CA ARG A 151 -0.94 -6.72 3.22
C ARG A 151 0.06 -6.62 2.08
N ALA A 152 1.26 -7.18 2.27
CA ALA A 152 2.24 -7.25 1.21
C ALA A 152 3.25 -8.39 1.38
N VAL A 153 3.80 -8.82 0.24
CA VAL A 153 4.98 -9.67 0.13
C VAL A 153 5.93 -9.03 -0.88
N THR A 154 7.16 -8.76 -0.46
CA THR A 154 8.16 -8.07 -1.29
C THR A 154 9.54 -8.70 -1.08
N GLY A 155 10.54 -8.27 -1.86
CA GLY A 155 11.93 -8.63 -1.58
C GLY A 155 12.40 -8.14 -0.19
N PRO A 156 13.45 -8.76 0.38
CA PRO A 156 13.94 -8.47 1.73
C PRO A 156 14.39 -7.01 1.89
N ASP A 157 15.00 -6.45 0.85
CA ASP A 157 15.55 -5.09 0.83
C ASP A 157 14.51 -3.99 0.58
N TYR A 158 13.24 -4.36 0.34
CA TYR A 158 12.20 -3.38 0.08
C TYR A 158 11.95 -2.52 1.34
N GLY A 159 12.26 -1.23 1.23
CA GLY A 159 12.01 -0.22 2.26
C GLY A 159 10.56 0.26 2.26
N ARG A 160 9.98 0.49 3.43
CA ARG A 160 8.63 1.03 3.60
C ARG A 160 8.64 2.19 4.59
N TYR A 161 8.09 3.33 4.15
CA TYR A 161 7.78 4.45 5.04
C TYR A 161 6.33 4.34 5.48
N LEU A 162 6.10 4.41 6.79
CA LEU A 162 4.75 4.36 7.34
C LEU A 162 4.16 5.77 7.34
N ASN A 163 2.87 5.90 6.99
CA ASN A 163 2.19 7.21 6.99
C ASN A 163 2.24 7.93 8.36
N SER A 164 2.46 7.20 9.46
CA SER A 164 2.61 7.77 10.80
C SER A 164 4.00 8.34 11.07
N GLN A 165 4.99 8.02 10.25
CA GLN A 165 6.37 8.48 10.38
C GLN A 165 6.51 9.85 9.71
N ALA A 166 7.18 10.78 10.39
CA ALA A 166 7.64 11.99 9.74
C ALA A 166 8.74 11.62 8.75
N VAL A 167 8.57 11.99 7.49
CA VAL A 167 9.64 11.88 6.49
C VAL A 167 10.52 13.10 6.66
N SER A 168 11.72 12.92 7.23
CA SER A 168 12.77 13.93 7.05
C SER A 168 13.17 13.89 5.58
N PRO A 169 13.36 15.03 4.88
CA PRO A 169 14.06 15.01 3.61
C PRO A 169 15.46 14.45 3.90
N ALA A 170 15.70 13.21 3.52
CA ALA A 170 17.05 12.67 3.50
C ALA A 170 17.77 13.40 2.37
N PHE A 171 18.84 14.13 2.70
CA PHE A 171 19.78 14.61 1.70
C PHE A 171 20.31 13.39 0.93
N HIS A 172 20.00 13.35 -0.37
CA HIS A 172 20.67 12.48 -1.32
C HIS A 172 22.05 13.01 -1.65
#